data_AF-A0ABD1TV48-F1
#
_entry.id   AF-A0ABD1TV48-F1
#
_cell.length_a   1.000
_cell.length_b   1.000
_cell.length_c   1.000
_cell.angle_alpha   90.00
_cell.angle_beta   90.00
_cell.angle_gamma   90.00
#
_symmetry.space_group_name_H-M   'P 1'
#
loop_
_entity.id
_entity.type
_entity.pdbx_description
1 polymer ?
#
loop_
_entity_poly.entity_id
_entity_poly.type
_entity_poly.pdbx_seq_one_letter_code
_entity_poly.pdbx_strand_id
1 'polypeptide(L)'
;MSAVVCGKRSFFEDIDSSAPSPASASPPVYKKLRCSLSTSPGRFSYSPPLTPADQLKALFPDMDTQLLEKALENCGNDLDSAIKCLHELCLGYEKGNSSTAETNVDMEKGAIPTSGEAVPLEDHHIQNNLPVDGTEWVDLFVREMMSATSIDDARSRARRVLESLEKSIGAQAEAAQSFHKENVMLKEQIEALLRDNAILKRAVAIQHERQKEYDERSQEVQQLKQLVAQYQEQLRTLEVNNYALTFNLRQAQQSNSIPGHFHPDVF
;
A
#
# COMPACT_ATOMS: atom_id res chain seq x y z
N MET A 1 -15.85 12.14 -46.24
CA MET A 1 -16.86 11.53 -45.35
C MET A 1 -17.05 10.09 -45.79
N SER A 2 -17.10 9.17 -44.80
CA SER A 2 -17.40 7.72 -44.89
C SER A 2 -16.35 6.85 -45.59
N ALA A 3 -15.63 5.97 -44.87
CA ALA A 3 -15.99 4.73 -44.16
C ALA A 3 -15.64 3.51 -45.03
N VAL A 4 -14.69 2.70 -44.58
CA VAL A 4 -14.57 1.29 -44.99
C VAL A 4 -14.23 0.45 -43.77
N VAL A 5 -15.13 -0.49 -43.51
CA VAL A 5 -15.13 -1.55 -42.50
C VAL A 5 -14.28 -2.73 -42.99
N CYS A 6 -13.49 -3.34 -42.11
CA CYS A 6 -13.02 -4.73 -42.19
C CYS A 6 -12.42 -5.09 -40.80
N GLY A 7 -12.94 -5.99 -39.96
CA GLY A 7 -13.63 -7.25 -40.21
C GLY A 7 -12.62 -8.41 -40.26
N LYS A 8 -11.99 -8.79 -39.13
CA LYS A 8 -11.13 -9.97 -39.04
C LYS A 8 -11.42 -10.82 -37.80
N ARG A 9 -11.33 -12.13 -38.04
CA ARG A 9 -11.93 -13.28 -37.35
C ARG A 9 -11.23 -13.65 -36.04
N SER A 10 -12.05 -14.09 -35.09
CA SER A 10 -11.67 -14.91 -33.93
C SER A 10 -11.82 -16.40 -34.31
N PHE A 11 -10.81 -17.21 -33.98
CA PHE A 11 -10.83 -18.68 -34.01
C PHE A 11 -9.91 -19.18 -32.90
N PHE A 12 -10.44 -19.82 -31.86
CA PHE A 12 -10.40 -21.29 -31.73
C PHE A 12 -11.17 -21.68 -30.45
N GLU A 13 -12.04 -22.66 -30.60
CA GLU A 13 -12.99 -23.16 -29.60
C GLU A 13 -12.47 -24.44 -28.96
N ASP A 14 -13.03 -24.70 -27.78
CA ASP A 14 -12.77 -25.73 -26.78
C ASP A 14 -12.62 -27.18 -27.27
N ILE A 15 -11.74 -27.93 -26.60
CA ILE A 15 -11.92 -29.38 -26.38
C ILE A 15 -11.50 -29.72 -24.94
N ASP A 16 -12.49 -29.72 -24.05
CA ASP A 16 -12.46 -30.54 -22.83
C ASP A 16 -13.01 -31.93 -23.17
N SER A 17 -12.25 -32.99 -22.87
CA SER A 17 -12.74 -34.36 -22.79
C SER A 17 -11.89 -35.20 -21.84
N SER A 18 -12.59 -35.92 -20.99
CA SER A 18 -12.20 -36.64 -19.78
C SER A 18 -11.29 -37.88 -19.96
N ALA A 19 -10.48 -38.14 -18.93
CA ALA A 19 -9.71 -39.34 -18.47
C ALA A 19 -10.15 -40.75 -18.95
N PRO A 20 -9.31 -41.83 -18.91
CA PRO A 20 -8.33 -42.20 -17.84
C PRO A 20 -6.96 -42.84 -18.25
N SER A 21 -6.04 -42.93 -17.26
CA SER A 21 -4.71 -43.61 -17.26
C SER A 21 -4.80 -45.16 -17.36
N PRO A 22 -3.73 -45.99 -17.20
CA PRO A 22 -2.25 -45.78 -17.15
C PRO A 22 -1.41 -46.80 -18.00
N ALA A 23 -0.10 -46.57 -18.22
CA ALA A 23 0.94 -47.63 -18.18
C ALA A 23 2.37 -47.13 -18.54
N SER A 24 3.30 -47.34 -17.62
CA SER A 24 4.66 -47.90 -17.85
C SER A 24 5.61 -47.21 -18.85
N ALA A 25 6.61 -46.49 -18.33
CA ALA A 25 8.02 -46.93 -18.31
C ALA A 25 9.00 -45.77 -17.98
N SER A 26 9.85 -46.00 -16.99
CA SER A 26 11.11 -45.28 -16.73
C SER A 26 12.23 -46.33 -16.62
N PRO A 27 13.53 -45.98 -16.54
CA PRO A 27 14.36 -45.03 -17.30
C PRO A 27 15.63 -45.76 -17.85
N PRO A 28 16.71 -45.05 -18.27
CA PRO A 28 17.96 -45.38 -17.59
C PRO A 28 18.85 -44.19 -17.20
N VAL A 29 19.49 -44.43 -16.07
CA VAL A 29 20.52 -43.67 -15.35
C VAL A 29 21.87 -43.77 -16.07
N TYR A 30 22.68 -42.70 -16.12
CA TYR A 30 24.14 -42.80 -15.93
C TYR A 30 24.83 -41.45 -15.57
N LYS A 31 25.56 -41.50 -14.43
CA LYS A 31 26.88 -40.87 -14.13
C LYS A 31 26.97 -39.44 -13.56
N LYS A 32 26.85 -39.41 -12.22
CA LYS A 32 27.73 -38.79 -11.20
C LYS A 32 29.05 -38.15 -11.68
N LEU A 33 29.20 -36.84 -11.45
CA LEU A 33 30.49 -36.16 -11.21
C LEU A 33 30.32 -35.18 -10.03
N ARG A 34 31.38 -35.07 -9.22
CA ARG A 34 31.42 -34.43 -7.89
C ARG A 34 32.47 -33.30 -7.91
N CYS A 35 32.20 -32.25 -7.12
CA CYS A 35 33.13 -31.25 -6.54
C CYS A 35 33.44 -29.92 -7.30
N SER A 36 32.81 -28.84 -6.81
CA SER A 36 33.40 -27.64 -6.16
C SER A 36 34.28 -26.59 -6.89
N LEU A 37 33.71 -25.36 -6.95
CA LEU A 37 34.21 -24.00 -6.61
C LEU A 37 35.37 -23.34 -7.39
N SER A 38 35.11 -22.16 -8.00
CA SER A 38 35.79 -20.89 -7.64
C SER A 38 35.15 -19.62 -8.27
N THR A 39 34.61 -18.78 -7.38
CA THR A 39 34.73 -17.30 -7.26
C THR A 39 34.38 -16.35 -8.42
N SER A 40 33.28 -15.61 -8.23
CA SER A 40 33.25 -14.13 -8.19
C SER A 40 31.94 -13.63 -7.52
N PRO A 41 31.98 -12.93 -6.36
CA PRO A 41 30.77 -12.50 -5.65
C PRO A 41 30.31 -11.10 -6.09
N GLY A 42 29.12 -11.03 -6.69
CA GLY A 42 28.33 -9.79 -6.73
C GLY A 42 27.73 -9.54 -5.35
N ARG A 43 27.96 -8.35 -4.79
CA ARG A 43 27.48 -7.93 -3.46
C ARG A 43 25.95 -7.91 -3.43
N PHE A 44 25.34 -9.01 -3.01
CA PHE A 44 24.07 -8.95 -2.32
C PHE A 44 24.40 -8.58 -0.87
N SER A 45 23.89 -7.45 -0.38
CA SER A 45 23.78 -7.23 1.06
C SER A 45 22.87 -8.32 1.61
N TYR A 46 23.47 -9.40 2.10
CA TYR A 46 22.79 -10.36 2.97
C TYR A 46 22.51 -9.64 4.28
N SER A 47 21.32 -9.04 4.40
CA SER A 47 20.74 -8.80 5.72
C SER A 47 20.57 -10.18 6.37
N PRO A 48 21.03 -10.39 7.62
CA PRO A 48 20.74 -11.63 8.33
C PRO A 48 19.22 -11.80 8.43
N PRO A 49 18.68 -13.03 8.51
CA PRO A 49 17.27 -13.21 8.80
C PRO A 49 17.00 -12.56 10.16
N LEU A 50 16.27 -11.43 10.16
CA LEU A 50 15.87 -10.77 11.39
C LEU A 50 15.00 -11.76 12.16
N THR A 51 15.36 -12.01 13.42
CA THR A 51 14.44 -12.73 14.29
C THR A 51 13.20 -11.84 14.53
N PRO A 52 12.02 -12.42 14.80
CA PRO A 52 10.83 -11.61 15.09
C PRO A 52 11.05 -10.60 16.23
N ALA A 53 11.95 -10.93 17.17
CA ALA A 53 12.40 -10.04 18.23
C ALA A 53 13.21 -8.83 17.71
N ASP A 54 14.08 -9.01 16.72
CA ASP A 54 14.85 -7.91 16.12
C ASP A 54 13.93 -6.94 15.35
N GLN A 55 12.91 -7.47 14.67
CA GLN A 55 11.93 -6.67 13.94
C GLN A 55 11.04 -5.86 14.89
N LEU A 56 10.61 -6.47 16.00
CA LEU A 56 9.88 -5.77 17.05
C LEU A 56 10.72 -4.68 17.72
N LYS A 57 12.03 -4.88 17.88
CA LYS A 57 12.96 -3.89 18.46
C LYS A 57 13.17 -2.69 17.54
N ALA A 58 13.10 -2.91 16.23
CA ALA A 58 13.11 -1.83 15.25
C ALA A 58 11.81 -1.00 15.28
N LEU A 59 10.67 -1.62 15.60
CA LEU A 59 9.37 -0.94 15.69
C LEU A 59 9.16 -0.23 17.04
N PHE A 60 9.79 -0.72 18.11
CA PHE A 60 9.72 -0.16 19.45
C PHE A 60 11.12 0.05 20.07
N PRO A 61 11.87 1.07 19.62
CA PRO A 61 13.25 1.30 20.07
C PRO A 61 13.37 1.63 21.57
N ASP A 62 12.31 2.21 22.14
CA ASP A 62 12.27 2.72 23.51
C ASP A 62 11.72 1.69 24.52
N MET A 63 11.30 0.51 24.05
CA MET A 63 10.72 -0.55 24.88
C MET A 63 11.77 -1.57 25.34
N ASP A 64 11.62 -2.06 26.57
CA ASP A 64 12.53 -3.08 27.11
C ASP A 64 12.45 -4.38 26.30
N THR A 65 13.62 -4.89 25.92
CA THR A 65 13.84 -6.16 25.23
C THR A 65 13.17 -7.35 25.92
N GLN A 66 13.06 -7.37 27.25
CA GLN A 66 12.39 -8.46 27.97
C GLN A 66 10.86 -8.43 27.81
N LEU A 67 10.27 -7.24 27.72
CA LEU A 67 8.83 -7.09 27.45
C LEU A 67 8.49 -7.50 26.02
N LEU A 68 9.40 -7.21 25.09
CA LEU A 68 9.29 -7.57 23.69
C LEU A 68 9.27 -9.09 23.47
N GLU A 69 10.22 -9.79 24.11
CA GLU A 69 10.34 -11.24 24.05
C GLU A 69 9.15 -11.93 24.73
N LYS A 70 8.71 -11.41 25.88
CA LYS A 70 7.52 -11.90 26.59
C LYS A 70 6.22 -11.69 25.80
N ALA A 71 6.08 -10.56 25.10
CA ALA A 71 4.92 -10.31 24.24
C ALA A 71 4.90 -11.27 23.05
N LEU A 72 6.07 -11.55 22.45
CA LEU A 72 6.20 -12.51 21.37
C LEU A 72 5.89 -13.95 21.83
N GLU A 73 6.35 -14.34 23.01
CA GLU A 73 6.07 -15.65 23.61
C GLU A 73 4.57 -15.82 23.91
N ASN A 74 3.93 -14.81 24.50
CA ASN A 74 2.49 -14.80 24.77
C ASN A 74 1.64 -14.82 23.50
N CYS A 75 2.16 -14.28 22.39
CA CYS A 75 1.50 -14.26 21.09
C CYS A 75 1.89 -15.47 20.22
N GLY A 76 2.56 -16.48 20.76
CA GLY A 76 2.89 -17.70 20.02
C GLY A 76 3.87 -17.49 18.86
N ASN A 77 4.80 -16.56 19.00
CA ASN A 77 5.74 -16.10 17.96
C ASN A 77 5.08 -15.46 16.74
N ASP A 78 3.80 -15.07 16.83
CA ASP A 78 3.14 -14.29 15.80
C ASP A 78 3.49 -12.79 15.95
N LEU A 79 4.17 -12.26 14.94
CA LEU A 79 4.68 -10.89 14.95
C LEU A 79 3.54 -9.87 14.95
N ASP A 80 2.49 -10.08 14.15
CA ASP A 80 1.39 -9.12 14.01
C ASP A 80 0.55 -9.02 15.29
N SER A 81 0.29 -10.16 15.95
CA SER A 81 -0.37 -10.18 17.26
C SER A 81 0.49 -9.53 18.35
N ALA A 82 1.81 -9.75 18.33
CA ALA A 82 2.73 -9.12 19.27
C ALA A 82 2.77 -7.59 19.09
N ILE A 83 2.84 -7.09 17.84
CA ILE A 83 2.78 -5.65 17.53
C ILE A 83 1.49 -5.03 18.06
N LYS A 84 0.34 -5.69 17.86
CA LYS A 84 -0.96 -5.18 18.31
C LYS A 84 -1.04 -5.10 19.84
N CYS A 85 -0.60 -6.14 20.55
CA CYS A 85 -0.52 -6.16 22.01
C CYS A 85 0.39 -5.05 22.55
N LEU A 86 1.56 -4.84 21.93
CA LEU A 86 2.51 -3.82 22.35
C LEU A 86 1.98 -2.40 22.10
N HIS A 87 1.29 -2.16 20.97
CA HIS A 87 0.59 -0.89 20.73
C HIS A 87 -0.49 -0.61 21.79
N GLU A 88 -1.28 -1.61 22.15
CA GLU A 88 -2.31 -1.45 23.18
C GLU A 88 -1.72 -1.14 24.55
N LEU A 89 -0.59 -1.78 24.90
CA LEU A 89 0.17 -1.46 26.11
C LEU A 89 0.75 -0.04 26.11
N CYS A 90 1.30 0.42 24.98
CA CYS A 90 1.82 1.79 24.84
C CYS A 90 0.70 2.83 24.95
N LEU A 91 -0.45 2.60 24.30
CA LEU A 91 -1.62 3.47 24.39
C LEU A 91 -2.24 3.50 25.80
N GLY A 92 -2.17 2.37 26.52
CA GLY A 92 -2.57 2.28 27.93
C GLY A 92 -1.65 3.06 28.87
N TYR A 93 -0.36 3.13 28.57
CA TYR A 93 0.63 3.88 29.35
C TYR A 93 0.49 5.40 29.17
N GLU A 94 0.19 5.87 27.96
CA GLU A 94 0.00 7.30 27.65
C GLU A 94 -1.28 7.89 28.29
N LYS A 95 -2.30 7.06 28.50
CA LYS A 95 -3.53 7.43 29.21
C LYS A 95 -3.35 7.55 30.73
N GLY A 96 -2.30 6.96 31.30
CA GLY A 96 -2.11 6.82 32.75
C GLY A 96 -1.22 7.88 33.43
N ASN A 97 -0.47 8.69 32.67
CA ASN A 97 0.57 9.57 33.23
C ASN A 97 0.26 11.08 33.23
N SER A 98 -1.00 11.50 33.08
CA SER A 98 -1.41 12.90 33.31
C SER A 98 -1.71 13.17 34.80
N SER A 99 -0.77 12.88 35.69
CA SER A 99 -0.80 13.40 37.05
C SER A 99 0.61 13.67 37.52
N THR A 100 0.80 14.89 38.05
CA THR A 100 1.92 15.36 38.88
C THR A 100 3.16 15.88 38.14
N ALA A 101 3.23 17.20 37.96
CA ALA A 101 4.40 18.02 38.31
C ALA A 101 4.00 19.51 38.34
N GLU A 102 4.04 20.08 39.55
CA GLU A 102 3.88 21.50 39.85
C GLU A 102 5.05 22.32 39.28
N THR A 103 4.82 23.58 38.91
CA THR A 103 5.76 24.69 39.18
C THR A 103 5.03 26.04 39.08
N ASN A 104 5.13 26.78 40.18
CA ASN A 104 4.57 28.11 40.42
C ASN A 104 5.35 29.20 39.67
N VAL A 105 4.66 30.21 39.10
CA VAL A 105 5.12 31.62 39.11
C VAL A 105 3.92 32.59 39.01
N ASP A 106 3.67 33.30 40.11
CA ASP A 106 3.40 34.75 40.22
C ASP A 106 2.37 35.47 39.32
N MET A 107 1.29 36.00 39.93
CA MET A 107 0.80 37.35 39.59
C MET A 107 -0.05 37.97 40.72
N GLU A 108 0.44 39.10 41.22
CA GLU A 108 -0.13 39.96 42.27
C GLU A 108 -1.25 40.90 41.73
N LYS A 109 -2.26 41.14 42.60
CA LYS A 109 -2.98 42.41 42.84
C LYS A 109 -4.28 42.76 42.08
N GLY A 110 -5.34 43.00 42.88
CA GLY A 110 -6.45 43.91 42.53
C GLY A 110 -7.76 43.61 43.27
N ALA A 111 -8.25 44.53 44.11
CA ALA A 111 -9.30 44.33 45.13
C ALA A 111 -10.75 44.70 44.69
N ILE A 112 -11.73 43.84 45.05
CA ILE A 112 -13.00 44.00 45.85
C ILE A 112 -13.76 45.37 45.81
N PRO A 113 -15.11 45.47 45.99
CA PRO A 113 -16.28 44.61 45.68
C PRO A 113 -17.42 45.39 44.95
N THR A 114 -18.51 44.73 44.52
CA THR A 114 -19.90 45.25 44.69
C THR A 114 -20.92 44.12 44.51
N SER A 115 -21.79 44.01 45.52
CA SER A 115 -23.06 43.27 45.64
C SER A 115 -23.87 43.29 44.34
N GLY A 116 -24.62 42.27 43.90
CA GLY A 116 -25.22 41.14 44.58
C GLY A 116 -26.50 40.86 43.80
N GLU A 117 -26.55 39.74 43.07
CA GLU A 117 -27.82 39.19 42.58
C GLU A 117 -27.62 37.68 42.41
N ALA A 118 -28.21 36.94 43.34
CA ALA A 118 -28.21 35.49 43.38
C ALA A 118 -29.07 34.97 42.22
N VAL A 119 -28.42 34.55 41.13
CA VAL A 119 -29.02 33.67 40.13
C VAL A 119 -28.96 32.26 40.70
N PRO A 120 -30.08 31.54 40.88
CA PRO A 120 -30.05 30.16 41.34
C PRO A 120 -29.29 29.26 40.36
N LEU A 121 -28.07 28.89 40.73
CA LEU A 121 -27.34 27.74 40.23
C LEU A 121 -27.98 26.47 40.81
N GLU A 122 -29.13 26.07 40.30
CA GLU A 122 -29.75 24.78 40.63
C GLU A 122 -30.43 24.25 39.37
N ASP A 123 -29.63 23.66 38.47
CA ASP A 123 -30.12 22.64 37.51
C ASP A 123 -28.99 21.86 36.79
N HIS A 124 -27.72 22.10 37.13
CA HIS A 124 -26.58 21.43 36.48
C HIS A 124 -26.08 20.14 37.18
N HIS A 125 -26.78 19.65 38.21
CA HIS A 125 -26.36 18.44 38.94
C HIS A 125 -27.26 17.19 38.70
N ILE A 126 -28.31 17.28 37.87
CA ILE A 126 -29.18 16.11 37.57
C ILE A 126 -28.89 15.49 36.19
N GLN A 127 -28.01 16.07 35.36
CA GLN A 127 -27.75 15.54 34.02
C GLN A 127 -26.85 14.30 33.95
N ASN A 128 -26.23 13.89 35.05
CA ASN A 128 -25.22 12.82 35.03
C ASN A 128 -25.74 11.43 35.41
N ASN A 129 -27.05 11.24 35.65
CA ASN A 129 -27.61 9.93 36.02
C ASN A 129 -29.02 9.73 35.44
N LEU A 130 -29.22 10.02 34.14
CA LEU A 130 -30.49 9.74 33.52
C LEU A 130 -30.61 8.24 33.21
N PRO A 131 -31.71 7.57 33.57
CA PRO A 131 -31.89 6.15 33.32
C PRO A 131 -31.68 5.82 31.83
N VAL A 132 -30.94 4.77 31.54
CA VAL A 132 -30.62 4.36 30.16
C VAL A 132 -31.57 3.25 29.71
N ASP A 133 -31.99 2.39 30.63
CA ASP A 133 -32.90 1.29 30.33
C ASP A 133 -34.36 1.60 30.71
N GLY A 134 -35.30 1.01 29.97
CA GLY A 134 -36.73 1.17 30.23
C GLY A 134 -37.14 0.71 31.61
N THR A 135 -36.47 -0.32 32.15
CA THR A 135 -36.71 -0.83 33.51
C THR A 135 -36.37 0.22 34.58
N GLU A 136 -35.24 0.90 34.41
CA GLU A 136 -34.80 1.94 35.34
C GLU A 136 -35.72 3.17 35.31
N TRP A 137 -36.28 3.52 34.14
CA TRP A 137 -37.31 4.54 34.01
C TRP A 137 -38.60 4.16 34.75
N VAL A 138 -39.03 2.90 34.66
CA VAL A 138 -40.20 2.39 35.39
C VAL A 138 -39.95 2.41 36.90
N ASP A 139 -38.80 1.96 37.35
CA ASP A 139 -38.44 1.96 38.77
C ASP A 139 -38.35 3.38 39.35
N LEU A 140 -37.78 4.32 38.59
CA LEU A 140 -37.75 5.74 38.95
C LEU A 140 -39.16 6.32 39.04
N PHE A 141 -40.02 6.02 38.06
CA PHE A 141 -41.39 6.49 38.04
C PHE A 141 -42.21 5.96 39.23
N VAL A 142 -42.11 4.66 39.53
CA VAL A 142 -42.79 4.04 40.67
C VAL A 142 -42.26 4.60 42.00
N ARG A 143 -40.95 4.78 42.12
CA ARG A 143 -40.32 5.36 43.33
C ARG A 143 -40.79 6.79 43.59
N GLU A 144 -40.86 7.62 42.54
CA GLU A 144 -41.36 9.01 42.65
C GLU A 144 -42.86 9.08 42.97
N MET A 145 -43.66 8.13 42.49
CA MET A 145 -45.08 8.08 42.87
C MET A 145 -45.29 7.60 44.30
N MET A 146 -44.49 6.63 44.79
CA MET A 146 -44.58 6.14 46.17
C MET A 146 -44.15 7.17 47.22
N SER A 147 -43.35 8.18 46.83
CA SER A 147 -42.94 9.28 47.71
C SER A 147 -43.92 10.45 47.71
N ALA A 148 -44.97 10.41 46.88
CA ALA A 148 -45.93 11.50 46.75
C ALA A 148 -46.82 11.64 47.99
N THR A 149 -47.03 12.87 48.44
CA THR A 149 -47.83 13.20 49.64
C THR A 149 -49.29 13.50 49.33
N SER A 150 -49.61 13.77 48.08
CA SER A 150 -50.96 14.01 47.58
C SER A 150 -51.09 13.61 46.12
N ILE A 151 -52.33 13.51 45.62
CA ILE A 151 -52.58 13.18 44.22
C ILE A 151 -52.07 14.26 43.25
N ASP A 152 -52.05 15.52 43.69
CA ASP A 152 -51.54 16.63 42.87
C ASP A 152 -50.00 16.62 42.80
N ASP A 153 -49.36 16.34 43.94
CA ASP A 153 -47.91 16.08 44.02
C ASP A 153 -47.50 14.91 43.11
N ALA A 154 -48.23 13.79 43.17
CA ALA A 154 -48.01 12.63 42.28
C ALA A 154 -48.14 13.00 40.79
N ARG A 155 -49.13 13.81 40.41
CA ARG A 155 -49.26 14.30 39.02
C ARG A 155 -48.10 15.18 38.60
N SER A 156 -47.65 16.09 39.47
CA SER A 156 -46.52 16.98 39.19
C SER A 156 -45.22 16.18 38.99
N ARG A 157 -44.98 15.15 39.81
CA ARG A 157 -43.84 14.24 39.71
C ARG A 157 -43.90 13.38 38.46
N ALA A 158 -45.05 12.78 38.17
CA ALA A 158 -45.26 11.99 36.97
C ALA A 158 -44.99 12.83 35.71
N ARG A 159 -45.49 14.06 35.66
CA ARG A 159 -45.21 15.01 34.57
C ARG A 159 -43.71 15.25 34.41
N ARG A 160 -42.98 15.55 35.49
CA ARG A 160 -41.53 15.80 35.44
C ARG A 160 -40.75 14.58 34.93
N VAL A 161 -41.07 13.37 35.41
CA VAL A 161 -40.39 12.14 34.97
C VAL A 161 -40.66 11.87 33.49
N LEU A 162 -41.90 12.05 33.02
CA LEU A 162 -42.26 11.86 31.61
C LEU A 162 -41.63 12.93 30.70
N GLU A 163 -41.56 14.18 31.12
CA GLU A 163 -40.85 15.24 30.38
C GLU A 163 -39.34 14.94 30.27
N SER A 164 -38.72 14.40 31.34
CA SER A 164 -37.33 13.94 31.30
C SER A 164 -37.13 12.73 30.38
N LEU A 165 -38.08 11.80 30.36
CA LEU A 165 -38.06 10.65 29.45
C LEU A 165 -38.18 11.10 27.99
N GLU A 166 -39.09 12.03 27.68
CA GLU A 166 -39.25 12.59 26.33
C GLU A 166 -37.95 13.24 25.84
N LYS A 167 -37.30 14.04 26.69
CA LYS A 167 -36.00 14.66 26.38
C LYS A 167 -34.91 13.61 26.16
N SER A 168 -34.89 12.54 26.96
CA SER A 168 -33.95 11.43 26.80
C SER A 168 -34.13 10.70 25.47
N ILE A 169 -35.37 10.37 25.12
CA ILE A 169 -35.71 9.70 23.86
C ILE A 169 -35.36 10.60 22.67
N GLY A 170 -35.68 11.90 22.76
CA GLY A 170 -35.34 12.89 21.74
C GLY A 170 -33.83 12.96 21.50
N ALA A 171 -33.04 13.12 22.56
CA ALA A 171 -31.58 13.16 22.46
C ALA A 171 -30.99 11.87 21.87
N GLN A 172 -31.50 10.70 22.29
CA GLN A 172 -31.05 9.41 21.76
C GLN A 172 -31.41 9.23 20.28
N ALA A 173 -32.60 9.67 19.87
CA ALA A 173 -33.01 9.63 18.47
C ALA A 173 -32.16 10.55 17.59
N GLU A 174 -31.85 11.76 18.07
CA GLU A 174 -30.94 12.69 17.38
C GLU A 174 -29.54 12.12 17.25
N ALA A 175 -28.98 11.55 18.33
CA ALA A 175 -27.68 10.89 18.31
C ALA A 175 -27.63 9.68 17.36
N ALA A 176 -28.68 8.86 17.35
CA ALA A 176 -28.81 7.74 16.42
C ALA A 176 -28.91 8.23 14.97
N GLN A 177 -29.62 9.33 14.72
CA GLN A 177 -29.74 9.92 13.38
C GLN A 177 -28.42 10.53 12.90
N SER A 178 -27.68 11.24 13.77
CA SER A 178 -26.37 11.80 13.42
C SER A 178 -25.37 10.70 13.12
N PHE A 179 -25.33 9.65 13.97
CA PHE A 179 -24.50 8.48 13.74
C PHE A 179 -24.84 7.77 12.42
N HIS A 180 -26.14 7.62 12.12
CA HIS A 180 -26.57 7.02 10.86
C HIS A 180 -26.11 7.84 9.64
N LYS A 181 -26.26 9.17 9.69
CA LYS A 181 -25.79 10.08 8.62
C LYS A 181 -24.28 9.97 8.40
N GLU A 182 -23.50 9.96 9.48
CA GLU A 182 -22.05 9.77 9.42
C GLU A 182 -21.69 8.41 8.81
N ASN A 183 -22.37 7.34 9.23
CA ASN A 183 -22.14 6.00 8.69
C ASN A 183 -22.39 5.92 7.19
N VAL A 184 -23.46 6.58 6.70
CA VAL A 184 -23.74 6.67 5.25
C VAL A 184 -22.65 7.44 4.53
N MET A 185 -22.25 8.61 5.05
CA MET A 185 -21.17 9.42 4.45
C MET A 185 -19.84 8.66 4.39
N LEU A 186 -19.47 7.95 5.47
CA LEU A 186 -18.25 7.14 5.52
C LEU A 186 -18.29 5.99 4.51
N LYS A 187 -19.44 5.33 4.35
CA LYS A 187 -19.63 4.29 3.32
C LYS A 187 -19.45 4.84 1.90
N GLU A 188 -20.02 6.00 1.61
CA GLU A 188 -19.87 6.67 0.31
C GLU A 188 -18.40 7.05 0.05
N GLN A 189 -17.68 7.54 1.06
CA GLN A 189 -16.26 7.86 0.95
C GLN A 189 -15.42 6.61 0.68
N ILE A 190 -15.69 5.49 1.37
CA ILE A 190 -15.02 4.21 1.13
C ILE A 190 -15.27 3.74 -0.31
N GLU A 191 -16.51 3.82 -0.80
CA GLU A 191 -16.84 3.44 -2.17
C GLU A 191 -16.13 4.32 -3.21
N ALA A 192 -16.04 5.63 -2.96
CA ALA A 192 -15.27 6.54 -3.81
C ALA A 192 -13.78 6.16 -3.85
N LEU A 193 -13.18 5.90 -2.69
CA LEU A 193 -11.77 5.48 -2.60
C LEU A 193 -11.52 4.15 -3.31
N LEU A 194 -12.46 3.19 -3.24
CA LEU A 194 -12.35 1.92 -3.96
C LEU A 194 -12.39 2.13 -5.49
N ARG A 195 -13.26 3.02 -5.97
CA ARG A 195 -13.31 3.39 -7.40
C ARG A 195 -11.99 4.04 -7.85
N ASP A 196 -11.47 4.98 -7.07
CA ASP A 196 -10.19 5.64 -7.38
C ASP A 196 -9.02 4.65 -7.34
N ASN A 197 -9.01 3.72 -6.38
CA ASN A 197 -7.99 2.67 -6.32
C ASN A 197 -8.02 1.76 -7.56
N ALA A 198 -9.20 1.45 -8.09
CA ALA A 198 -9.33 0.68 -9.33
C ALA A 198 -8.81 1.45 -10.55
N ILE A 199 -9.08 2.76 -10.63
CA ILE A 199 -8.55 3.63 -11.68
C ILE A 199 -7.02 3.68 -11.61
N LEU A 200 -6.46 3.86 -10.40
CA LEU A 200 -5.01 3.89 -10.19
C LEU A 200 -4.35 2.57 -10.55
N LYS A 201 -4.92 1.42 -10.16
CA LYS A 201 -4.43 0.09 -10.56
C LYS A 201 -4.38 -0.06 -12.07
N ARG A 202 -5.43 0.39 -12.77
CA ARG A 202 -5.48 0.39 -14.24
C ARG A 202 -4.42 1.30 -14.85
N ALA A 203 -4.24 2.50 -14.30
CA ALA A 203 -3.23 3.44 -14.77
C ALA A 203 -1.80 2.88 -14.59
N VAL A 204 -1.52 2.25 -13.45
CA VAL A 204 -0.22 1.61 -13.18
C VAL A 204 0.03 0.45 -14.15
N ALA A 205 -0.98 -0.39 -14.42
CA ALA A 205 -0.84 -1.46 -15.40
C ALA A 205 -0.50 -0.94 -16.81
N ILE A 206 -1.19 0.11 -17.26
CA ILE A 206 -0.90 0.77 -18.56
C ILE A 206 0.50 1.38 -18.56
N GLN A 207 0.91 2.02 -17.46
CA GLN A 207 2.24 2.62 -17.37
C GLN A 207 3.34 1.56 -17.42
N HIS A 208 3.14 0.43 -16.75
CA HIS A 208 4.06 -0.69 -16.79
C HIS A 208 4.19 -1.29 -18.19
N GLU A 209 3.07 -1.49 -18.89
CA GLU A 209 3.08 -1.97 -20.28
C GLU A 209 3.83 -1.02 -21.22
N ARG A 210 3.59 0.29 -21.10
CA ARG A 210 4.33 1.31 -21.87
C ARG A 210 5.82 1.33 -21.57
N GLN A 211 6.20 1.18 -20.31
CA GLN A 211 7.60 1.13 -19.91
C GLN A 211 8.27 -0.10 -20.53
N LYS A 212 7.61 -1.26 -20.47
CA LYS A 212 8.10 -2.49 -21.08
C LYS A 212 8.33 -2.33 -22.59
N GLU A 213 7.37 -1.77 -23.33
CA GLU A 213 7.54 -1.50 -24.76
C GLU A 213 8.69 -0.54 -25.05
N TYR A 214 8.90 0.46 -24.19
CA TYR A 214 10.01 1.40 -24.33
C TYR A 214 11.36 0.70 -24.14
N ASP A 215 11.47 -0.17 -23.13
CA ASP A 215 12.67 -0.94 -22.86
C ASP A 215 12.99 -1.91 -24.02
N GLU A 216 11.97 -2.57 -24.57
CA GLU A 216 12.09 -3.41 -25.77
C GLU A 216 12.59 -2.61 -26.98
N ARG A 217 11.95 -1.47 -27.30
CA ARG A 217 12.42 -0.60 -28.40
C ARG A 217 13.82 -0.05 -28.16
N SER A 218 14.19 0.24 -26.92
CA SER A 218 15.53 0.69 -26.58
C SER A 218 16.57 -0.38 -26.91
N GLN A 219 16.28 -1.65 -26.62
CA GLN A 219 17.13 -2.78 -27.00
C GLN A 219 17.23 -2.94 -28.52
N GLU A 220 16.11 -2.85 -29.24
CA GLU A 220 16.12 -2.88 -30.71
C GLU A 220 16.98 -1.76 -31.31
N VAL A 221 16.86 -0.54 -30.79
CA VAL A 221 17.68 0.60 -31.22
C VAL A 221 19.17 0.34 -30.97
N GLN A 222 19.53 -0.28 -29.83
CA GLN A 222 20.92 -0.64 -29.56
C GLN A 222 21.44 -1.70 -30.54
N GLN A 223 20.64 -2.73 -30.84
CA GLN A 223 20.98 -3.75 -31.82
C GLN A 223 21.18 -3.15 -33.22
N LEU A 224 20.28 -2.27 -33.65
CA LEU A 224 20.40 -1.58 -34.94
C LEU A 224 21.63 -0.68 -35.00
N LYS A 225 21.97 0.04 -33.92
CA LYS A 225 23.21 0.82 -33.86
C LYS A 225 24.45 -0.05 -34.05
N GLN A 226 24.48 -1.23 -33.43
CA GLN A 226 25.58 -2.18 -33.60
C GLN A 226 25.67 -2.67 -35.05
N LEU A 227 24.54 -3.02 -35.66
CA LEU A 227 24.49 -3.46 -37.06
C LEU A 227 24.96 -2.36 -38.02
N VAL A 228 24.52 -1.11 -37.81
CA VAL A 228 24.97 0.04 -38.60
C VAL A 228 26.48 0.23 -38.48
N ALA A 229 27.04 0.14 -37.27
CA ALA A 229 28.49 0.23 -37.05
C ALA A 229 29.25 -0.89 -37.79
N GLN A 230 28.71 -2.12 -37.80
CA GLN A 230 29.29 -3.22 -38.56
C GLN A 230 29.30 -2.95 -40.07
N TYR A 231 28.19 -2.47 -40.63
CA TYR A 231 28.12 -2.14 -42.06
C TYR A 231 29.03 -0.96 -42.44
N GLN A 232 29.19 0.03 -41.56
CA GLN A 232 30.14 1.13 -41.77
C GLN A 232 31.58 0.62 -41.81
N GLU A 233 31.95 -0.35 -40.96
CA GLU A 233 33.28 -0.97 -40.98
C GLU A 233 33.53 -1.77 -42.26
N GLN A 234 32.53 -2.54 -42.70
CA GLN A 234 32.61 -3.30 -43.95
C GLN A 234 32.78 -2.38 -45.16
N LEU A 235 32.04 -1.26 -45.21
CA LEU A 235 32.20 -0.23 -46.24
C LEU A 235 33.62 0.32 -46.26
N ARG A 236 34.15 0.75 -45.10
CA ARG A 236 35.52 1.27 -44.99
C ARG A 236 36.56 0.25 -45.47
N THR A 237 36.38 -1.02 -45.11
CA THR A 237 37.27 -2.11 -45.55
C THR A 237 37.23 -2.30 -47.06
N LEU A 238 36.04 -2.30 -47.66
CA LEU A 238 35.87 -2.42 -49.11
C LEU A 238 36.44 -1.20 -49.85
N GLU A 239 36.26 0.01 -49.33
CA GLU A 239 36.84 1.24 -49.88
C GLU A 239 38.38 1.17 -49.91
N VAL A 240 39.01 0.75 -48.81
CA VAL A 240 40.47 0.58 -48.73
C VAL A 240 40.96 -0.49 -49.71
N ASN A 241 40.26 -1.63 -49.79
CA ASN A 241 40.62 -2.70 -50.73
C ASN A 241 40.48 -2.25 -52.18
N ASN A 242 39.42 -1.51 -52.52
CA ASN A 242 39.21 -0.98 -53.86
C ASN A 242 40.31 0.03 -54.24
N TYR A 243 40.68 0.91 -53.30
CA TYR A 243 41.80 1.83 -53.49
C TYR A 243 43.11 1.09 -53.75
N ALA A 244 43.44 0.07 -52.94
CA ALA A 244 44.66 -0.73 -53.10
C ALA A 244 44.69 -1.46 -54.45
N LEU A 245 43.58 -2.06 -54.87
CA LEU A 245 43.45 -2.71 -56.17
C LEU A 245 43.62 -1.72 -57.32
N THR A 246 42.98 -0.55 -57.24
CA THR A 246 43.10 0.52 -58.25
C THR A 246 44.54 1.02 -58.36
N PHE A 247 45.24 1.18 -57.22
CA PHE A 247 46.64 1.57 -57.18
C PHE A 247 47.54 0.52 -57.85
N ASN A 248 47.39 -0.75 -57.47
CA ASN A 248 48.17 -1.86 -58.04
C ASN A 248 47.92 -2.00 -59.56
N LEU A 249 46.67 -1.82 -60.00
CA LEU A 249 46.31 -1.89 -61.41
C LEU A 249 47.00 -0.77 -62.22
N ARG A 250 47.01 0.47 -61.70
CA ARG A 250 47.75 1.57 -62.34
C ARG A 250 49.26 1.31 -62.37
N GLN A 251 49.83 0.80 -61.28
CA GLN A 251 51.24 0.45 -61.22
C GLN A 251 51.60 -0.61 -62.28
N ALA A 252 50.80 -1.67 -62.40
CA ALA A 252 50.97 -2.72 -63.41
C ALA A 252 50.87 -2.18 -64.85
N GLN A 253 49.93 -1.26 -65.10
CA GLN A 253 49.79 -0.60 -66.40
C GLN A 253 51.00 0.30 -66.75
N GLN A 254 51.55 1.02 -65.77
CA GLN A 254 52.73 1.86 -65.96
C GLN A 254 54.01 1.05 -66.11
N SER A 255 54.14 -0.09 -65.41
CA SER A 255 55.26 -1.03 -65.62
C SER A 255 55.17 -1.80 -66.93
N ASN A 256 54.01 -1.80 -67.60
CA ASN A 256 53.80 -2.38 -68.94
C ASN A 256 54.13 -1.41 -70.08
N SER A 257 54.99 -0.40 -69.86
CA SER A 257 55.72 0.23 -70.95
C SER A 257 56.73 -0.76 -71.52
N ILE A 258 56.24 -1.71 -72.32
CA ILE A 258 57.06 -2.56 -73.18
C ILE A 258 57.79 -1.63 -74.16
N PRO A 259 59.13 -1.55 -74.14
CA PRO A 259 59.87 -1.07 -75.30
C PRO A 259 59.57 -2.06 -76.43
N GLY A 260 58.93 -1.57 -77.50
CA GLY A 260 58.34 -2.39 -78.55
C GLY A 260 59.22 -3.53 -79.07
N HIS A 261 58.93 -4.74 -78.62
CA HIS A 261 59.36 -5.96 -79.29
C HIS A 261 58.23 -6.99 -79.27
N PHE A 262 57.15 -6.67 -79.98
CA PHE A 262 56.32 -7.72 -80.54
C PHE A 262 57.10 -8.32 -81.71
N HIS A 263 57.41 -9.61 -81.61
CA HIS A 263 57.98 -10.38 -82.72
C HIS A 263 57.00 -10.33 -83.90
N PRO A 264 57.39 -9.81 -85.09
CA PRO A 264 56.59 -9.97 -86.28
C PRO A 264 56.78 -11.40 -86.77
N ASP A 265 55.65 -12.07 -86.99
CA ASP A 265 55.44 -13.27 -87.80
C ASP A 265 56.60 -14.28 -87.88
N VAL A 266 56.45 -15.36 -87.11
CA VAL A 266 57.04 -16.65 -87.48
C VAL A 266 56.01 -17.36 -88.37
N PHE A 267 56.44 -17.63 -89.60
CA PHE A 267 55.73 -18.27 -90.72
C PHE A 267 54.85 -19.49 -90.39
#